data_AF-A0A0P0NGZ0-F1
#
_entry.id   AF-A0A0P0NGZ0-F1
#
_cell.length_a   1.000
_cell.length_b   1.000
_cell.length_c   1.000
_cell.angle_alpha   90.00
_cell.angle_beta   90.00
_cell.angle_gamma   90.00
#
_symmetry.space_group_name_H-M   'P 1'
#
loop_
_entity.id
_entity.type
_entity.pdbx_description
1 polymer ?
#
loop_
_entity_poly.entity_id
_entity_poly.type
_entity_poly.pdbx_seq_one_letter_code
_entity_poly.pdbx_strand_id
1 'polypeptide(L)'
;MKEKAPENSLGIYLTNRKIGNIEIYAKTSIPTSDLSRLRSGKISSIPANKLYLISLVSEEPIGKIVEIIYPNLNLVSNRTSQQKSKEKFTKLGSLLISVHNEVNSLNSISFKTGIKLPRLKDLIKKESAVILAHELYLIELATEAKVGSYFERLFSGLQLNSSKMQEKLKIEERNR
;
A
#
# COMPACT_ATOMS: atom_id res chain seq x y z
N MET A 1 23.03 -1.26 -2.86
CA MET A 1 22.28 -0.61 -1.76
C MET A 1 20.88 -1.20 -1.70
N LYS A 2 20.42 -1.64 -0.51
CA LYS A 2 19.00 -1.98 -0.28
C LYS A 2 18.21 -0.68 -0.35
N GLU A 3 17.21 -0.60 -1.23
CA GLU A 3 16.28 0.54 -1.23
C GLU A 3 15.59 0.60 0.13
N LYS A 4 15.72 1.74 0.81
CA LYS A 4 15.06 1.98 2.09
C LYS A 4 13.69 2.58 1.78
N ALA A 5 12.63 1.97 2.31
CA ALA A 5 11.29 2.54 2.18
C ALA A 5 11.23 3.96 2.80
N PRO A 6 10.49 4.90 2.19
CA PRO A 6 10.43 6.28 2.65
C PRO A 6 9.85 6.37 4.06
N GLU A 7 10.17 7.47 4.75
CA GLU A 7 9.53 7.80 6.03
C GLU A 7 8.02 7.97 5.84
N ASN A 8 7.27 7.68 6.90
CA ASN A 8 5.82 7.71 6.87
C ASN A 8 5.24 8.19 8.21
N SER A 9 4.04 8.75 8.16
CA SER A 9 3.36 9.36 9.29
C SER A 9 2.28 8.45 9.92
N LEU A 10 2.33 7.13 9.71
CA LEU A 10 1.28 6.21 10.19
C LEU A 10 1.10 6.27 11.71
N GLY A 11 2.20 6.37 12.47
CA GLY A 11 2.15 6.51 13.93
C GLY A 11 1.39 7.75 14.40
N ILE A 12 1.68 8.89 13.77
CA ILE A 12 1.02 10.19 14.04
C ILE A 12 -0.46 10.10 13.62
N TYR A 13 -0.73 9.58 12.42
CA TYR A 13 -2.07 9.39 11.88
C TYR A 13 -2.99 8.62 12.84
N LEU A 14 -2.53 7.47 13.34
CA LEU A 14 -3.31 6.61 14.24
C LEU A 14 -3.50 7.25 15.63
N THR A 15 -2.47 7.94 16.13
CA THR A 15 -2.51 8.60 17.43
C THR A 15 -3.52 9.74 17.46
N ASN A 16 -3.55 10.57 16.42
CA ASN A 16 -4.50 11.69 16.30
C ASN A 16 -5.96 11.20 16.24
N ARG A 17 -6.18 9.99 15.72
CA ARG A 17 -7.51 9.35 15.63
C ARG A 17 -7.87 8.50 16.85
N LYS A 18 -6.98 8.43 17.84
CA LYS A 18 -7.14 7.60 19.04
C LYS A 18 -7.39 6.11 18.73
N ILE A 19 -6.87 5.62 17.60
CA ILE A 19 -7.02 4.22 17.20
C ILE A 19 -5.92 3.38 17.85
N GLY A 20 -6.33 2.42 18.68
CA GLY A 20 -5.41 1.56 19.44
C GLY A 20 -4.91 0.35 18.64
N ASN A 21 -3.72 -0.17 18.99
CA ASN A 21 -3.17 -1.37 18.33
C ASN A 21 -4.06 -2.60 18.54
N ILE A 22 -4.65 -2.75 19.73
CA ILE A 22 -5.57 -3.85 20.05
C ILE A 22 -6.83 -3.77 19.17
N GLU A 23 -7.33 -2.56 18.90
CA GLU A 23 -8.49 -2.37 18.04
C GLU A 23 -8.18 -2.76 16.59
N ILE A 24 -7.05 -2.29 16.05
CA ILE A 24 -6.61 -2.65 14.69
C ILE A 24 -6.37 -4.15 14.60
N TYR A 25 -5.69 -4.76 15.58
CA TYR A 25 -5.48 -6.20 15.62
C TYR A 25 -6.79 -6.97 15.61
N ALA A 26 -7.75 -6.60 16.47
CA ALA A 26 -9.04 -7.26 16.52
C ALA A 26 -9.80 -7.16 15.19
N LYS A 27 -9.77 -5.99 14.54
CA LYS A 27 -10.47 -5.74 13.28
C LYS A 27 -9.78 -6.34 12.04
N THR A 28 -8.45 -6.48 12.05
CA THR A 28 -7.66 -6.79 10.83
C THR A 28 -6.77 -8.02 10.94
N SER A 29 -6.63 -8.61 12.13
CA SER A 29 -5.66 -9.67 12.46
C SER A 29 -4.19 -9.28 12.26
N ILE A 30 -3.87 -8.00 12.05
CA ILE A 30 -2.47 -7.53 11.99
C ILE A 30 -1.89 -7.55 13.41
N PRO A 31 -0.82 -8.32 13.69
CA PRO A 31 -0.27 -8.45 15.04
C PRO A 31 0.06 -7.10 15.69
N THR A 32 -0.21 -6.96 16.98
CA THR A 32 0.10 -5.75 17.76
C THR A 32 1.60 -5.41 17.78
N SER A 33 2.46 -6.42 17.72
CA SER A 33 3.91 -6.26 17.61
C SER A 33 4.31 -5.62 16.27
N ASP A 34 3.71 -6.06 15.18
CA ASP A 34 3.87 -5.45 13.85
C ASP A 34 3.35 -4.00 13.86
N LEU A 35 2.16 -3.77 14.40
CA LEU A 35 1.56 -2.43 14.51
C LEU A 35 2.44 -1.49 15.33
N SER A 36 3.02 -1.97 16.42
CA SER A 36 3.93 -1.19 17.27
C SER A 36 5.20 -0.79 16.52
N ARG A 37 5.77 -1.71 15.72
CA ARG A 37 6.94 -1.43 14.89
C ARG A 37 6.64 -0.46 13.75
N LEU A 38 5.44 -0.54 13.17
CA LEU A 38 4.97 0.39 12.16
C LEU A 38 4.74 1.80 12.76
N ARG A 39 4.06 1.89 13.90
CA ARG A 39 3.78 3.18 14.58
C ARG A 39 5.03 3.90 15.04
N SER A 40 6.02 3.16 15.53
CA SER A 40 7.30 3.72 15.98
C SER A 40 8.26 4.06 14.83
N GLY A 41 7.92 3.74 13.57
CA GLY A 41 8.82 3.91 12.44
C GLY A 41 9.97 2.90 12.38
N LYS A 42 10.05 1.93 13.32
CA LYS A 42 11.05 0.84 13.30
C LYS A 42 10.96 0.00 12.02
N ILE A 43 9.77 -0.10 11.44
CA ILE A 43 9.57 -0.56 10.06
C ILE A 43 8.92 0.57 9.27
N SER A 44 9.60 1.07 8.24
CA SER A 44 9.04 2.10 7.33
C SER A 44 8.23 1.51 6.17
N SER A 45 8.48 0.25 5.82
CA SER A 45 7.77 -0.46 4.75
C SER A 45 6.39 -0.95 5.22
N ILE A 46 5.33 -0.28 4.79
CA ILE A 46 3.95 -0.71 5.03
C ILE A 46 3.46 -1.50 3.79
N PRO A 47 3.07 -2.78 3.92
CA PRO A 47 2.37 -3.50 2.84
C PRO A 47 1.05 -2.82 2.48
N ALA A 48 0.75 -2.69 1.17
CA ALA A 48 -0.42 -1.96 0.71
C ALA A 48 -1.74 -2.55 1.22
N ASN A 49 -1.83 -3.88 1.32
CA ASN A 49 -3.00 -4.58 1.87
C ASN A 49 -3.21 -4.26 3.37
N LYS A 50 -2.13 -4.17 4.15
CA LYS A 50 -2.20 -3.78 5.57
C LYS A 50 -2.67 -2.34 5.70
N LEU A 51 -2.16 -1.43 4.86
CA LEU A 51 -2.62 -0.05 4.87
C LEU A 51 -4.10 0.07 4.48
N TYR A 52 -4.54 -0.70 3.48
CA TYR A 52 -5.95 -0.76 3.10
C TYR A 52 -6.84 -1.25 4.25
N LEU A 53 -6.46 -2.32 4.96
CA LEU A 53 -7.21 -2.77 6.14
C LEU A 53 -7.26 -1.70 7.24
N ILE A 54 -6.16 -0.97 7.47
CA ILE A 54 -6.14 0.17 8.40
C ILE A 54 -7.10 1.27 7.95
N SER A 55 -7.23 1.51 6.63
CA SER A 55 -8.20 2.49 6.11
C SER A 55 -9.64 2.15 6.46
N LEU A 56 -9.99 0.87 6.36
CA LEU A 56 -11.30 0.36 6.74
C LEU A 56 -11.55 0.52 8.25
N VAL A 57 -10.51 0.35 9.09
CA VAL A 57 -10.63 0.58 10.54
C VAL A 57 -10.90 2.04 10.88
N SER A 58 -10.25 2.97 10.17
CA SER A 58 -10.43 4.41 10.38
C SER A 58 -11.66 5.00 9.67
N GLU A 59 -12.41 4.18 8.92
CA GLU A 59 -13.60 4.61 8.17
C GLU A 59 -13.32 5.80 7.24
N GLU A 60 -12.10 5.88 6.72
CA GLU A 60 -11.64 6.96 5.84
C GLU A 60 -11.24 6.41 4.46
N PRO A 61 -11.49 7.17 3.38
CA PRO A 61 -11.04 6.77 2.06
C PRO A 61 -9.52 6.57 2.03
N ILE A 62 -9.07 5.41 1.54
CA ILE A 62 -7.65 5.07 1.44
C ILE A 62 -6.82 6.15 0.73
N GLY A 63 -7.41 6.83 -0.26
CA GLY A 63 -6.75 7.93 -0.96
C GLY A 63 -6.36 9.09 -0.05
N LYS A 64 -7.23 9.49 0.90
CA LYS A 64 -6.89 10.53 1.89
C LYS A 64 -5.82 10.06 2.86
N ILE A 65 -5.89 8.80 3.26
CA ILE A 65 -4.98 8.22 4.25
C ILE A 65 -3.57 8.13 3.70
N VAL A 66 -3.42 7.69 2.44
CA VAL A 66 -2.09 7.53 1.84
C VAL A 66 -1.40 8.88 1.66
N GLU A 67 -2.13 9.95 1.33
CA GLU A 67 -1.63 11.32 1.28
C GLU A 67 -1.17 11.81 2.67
N ILE A 68 -1.95 11.54 3.72
CA ILE A 68 -1.57 11.93 5.10
C ILE A 68 -0.34 11.15 5.59
N ILE A 69 -0.24 9.86 5.23
CA ILE A 69 0.86 9.00 5.67
C ILE A 69 2.15 9.29 4.90
N TYR A 70 2.04 9.69 3.63
CA TYR A 70 3.17 9.99 2.76
C TYR A 70 3.10 11.42 2.20
N PRO A 71 3.09 12.46 3.06
CA PRO A 71 2.81 13.84 2.64
C PRO A 71 3.91 14.42 1.72
N ASN A 72 5.12 13.88 1.82
CA ASN A 72 6.29 14.36 1.08
C ASN A 72 6.65 13.43 -0.10
N LEU A 73 5.87 12.37 -0.35
CA LEU A 73 6.18 11.41 -1.40
C LEU A 73 5.70 11.94 -2.75
N ASN A 74 6.65 12.17 -3.65
CA ASN A 74 6.41 12.71 -4.98
C ASN A 74 7.13 11.89 -6.05
N LEU A 75 6.74 12.06 -7.32
CA LEU A 75 7.45 11.46 -8.45
C LEU A 75 8.86 12.05 -8.58
N VAL A 76 9.81 11.21 -9.00
CA VAL A 76 11.22 11.57 -9.19
C VAL A 76 11.41 12.41 -10.45
N SER A 77 10.60 12.19 -11.49
CA SER A 77 10.73 12.90 -12.77
C SER A 77 9.42 12.92 -13.56
N ASN A 78 9.21 14.00 -14.32
CA ASN A 78 8.01 14.20 -15.17
C ASN A 78 8.23 13.79 -16.63
N ARG A 79 9.37 13.18 -16.99
CA ARG A 79 9.65 12.80 -18.40
C ARG A 79 9.24 11.36 -18.69
N THR A 80 8.75 11.12 -19.90
CA THR A 80 8.33 9.81 -20.41
C THR A 80 9.48 9.05 -21.06
N SER A 81 9.50 7.72 -20.88
CA SER A 81 10.37 6.79 -21.63
C SER A 81 9.52 5.71 -22.30
N GLN A 82 9.80 5.42 -23.56
CA GLN A 82 9.02 4.50 -24.40
C GLN A 82 9.57 3.06 -24.38
N GLN A 83 8.68 2.07 -24.25
CA GLN A 83 8.76 0.74 -24.88
C GLN A 83 7.55 -0.14 -24.51
N LYS A 84 7.08 -0.96 -25.45
CA LYS A 84 5.92 -1.86 -25.31
C LYS A 84 6.35 -3.24 -24.79
N SER A 85 5.56 -3.85 -23.92
CA SER A 85 5.71 -5.25 -23.48
C SER A 85 4.33 -5.88 -23.34
N LYS A 86 4.12 -7.06 -23.92
CA LYS A 86 2.90 -7.87 -23.79
C LYS A 86 3.27 -9.22 -23.17
N GLU A 87 2.71 -9.59 -22.01
CA GLU A 87 2.91 -10.92 -21.39
C GLU A 87 2.05 -11.11 -20.13
N LYS A 88 1.60 -12.32 -19.78
CA LYS A 88 0.71 -12.65 -18.62
C LYS A 88 0.99 -11.87 -17.32
N PHE A 89 -0.08 -11.46 -16.64
CA PHE A 89 -0.06 -10.39 -15.64
C PHE A 89 -0.82 -10.75 -14.34
N THR A 90 -0.34 -10.27 -13.18
CA THR A 90 -1.07 -10.27 -11.90
C THR A 90 -2.29 -9.33 -11.93
N LYS A 91 -3.07 -9.23 -10.86
CA LYS A 91 -4.14 -8.20 -10.75
C LYS A 91 -3.59 -6.78 -10.93
N LEU A 92 -2.42 -6.48 -10.34
CA LEU A 92 -1.73 -5.21 -10.55
C LEU A 92 -1.28 -5.07 -12.01
N GLY A 93 -0.67 -6.12 -12.58
CA GLY A 93 -0.31 -6.10 -13.99
C GLY A 93 -1.51 -5.83 -14.91
N SER A 94 -2.64 -6.47 -14.62
CA SER A 94 -3.92 -6.30 -15.32
C SER A 94 -4.39 -4.84 -15.30
N LEU A 95 -4.32 -4.20 -14.13
CA LEU A 95 -4.61 -2.77 -13.98
C LEU A 95 -3.66 -1.91 -14.81
N LEU A 96 -2.35 -2.17 -14.74
CA LEU A 96 -1.36 -1.38 -15.45
C LEU A 96 -1.48 -1.49 -16.97
N ILE A 97 -1.89 -2.64 -17.52
CA ILE A 97 -2.16 -2.77 -18.96
C ILE A 97 -3.41 -2.01 -19.36
N SER A 98 -4.45 -2.03 -18.51
CA SER A 98 -5.70 -1.33 -18.82
C SER A 98 -5.49 0.19 -18.98
N VAL A 99 -4.41 0.71 -18.40
CA VAL A 99 -3.96 2.12 -18.48
C VAL A 99 -2.70 2.25 -19.37
N HIS A 100 -2.28 1.17 -20.05
CA HIS A 100 -1.06 1.12 -20.84
C HIS A 100 -1.25 1.79 -22.19
N ASN A 101 -0.95 3.08 -22.19
CA ASN A 101 -0.76 3.90 -23.39
C ASN A 101 0.74 4.16 -23.55
N GLU A 102 1.18 4.81 -24.64
CA GLU A 102 2.61 5.08 -24.90
C GLU A 102 3.32 5.86 -23.77
N VAL A 103 2.54 6.53 -22.92
CA VAL A 103 2.95 7.30 -21.74
C VAL A 103 3.21 6.44 -20.49
N ASN A 104 2.60 5.25 -20.37
CA ASN A 104 2.54 4.43 -19.16
C ASN A 104 3.24 3.06 -19.32
N SER A 105 4.37 3.04 -20.02
CA SER A 105 5.23 1.85 -20.06
C SER A 105 5.83 1.53 -18.69
N LEU A 106 6.25 0.28 -18.44
CA LEU A 106 6.95 -0.08 -17.19
C LEU A 106 8.25 0.70 -17.02
N ASN A 107 8.92 1.04 -18.13
CA ASN A 107 10.10 1.91 -18.11
C ASN A 107 9.71 3.33 -17.70
N SER A 108 8.60 3.85 -18.22
CA SER A 108 8.06 5.16 -17.84
C SER A 108 7.70 5.21 -16.36
N ILE A 109 6.98 4.20 -15.86
CA ILE A 109 6.64 4.09 -14.43
C ILE A 109 7.92 3.97 -13.60
N SER A 110 8.88 3.13 -13.99
CA SER A 110 10.16 2.98 -13.31
C SER A 110 10.89 4.32 -13.19
N PHE A 111 10.92 5.07 -14.28
CA PHE A 111 11.59 6.36 -14.36
C PHE A 111 10.88 7.44 -13.55
N LYS A 112 9.55 7.55 -13.66
CA LYS A 112 8.73 8.51 -12.90
C LYS A 112 8.77 8.24 -11.39
N THR A 113 8.71 6.98 -10.99
CA THR A 113 8.59 6.58 -9.57
C THR A 113 9.95 6.36 -8.88
N GLY A 114 11.02 6.14 -9.64
CA GLY A 114 12.29 5.65 -9.11
C GLY A 114 12.29 4.16 -8.74
N ILE A 115 11.15 3.46 -8.84
CA ILE A 115 11.09 2.01 -8.57
C ILE A 115 11.82 1.27 -9.67
N LYS A 116 12.80 0.44 -9.31
CA LYS A 116 13.60 -0.31 -10.28
C LYS A 116 12.73 -1.20 -11.18
N LEU A 117 13.05 -1.23 -12.47
CA LEU A 117 12.32 -2.04 -13.44
C LEU A 117 12.21 -3.53 -13.07
N PRO A 118 13.25 -4.21 -12.56
CA PRO A 118 13.10 -5.60 -12.07
C PRO A 118 12.07 -5.73 -10.95
N ARG A 119 11.98 -4.75 -10.04
CA ARG A 119 10.97 -4.72 -8.96
C ARG A 119 9.56 -4.58 -9.52
N LEU A 120 9.35 -3.67 -10.47
CA LEU A 120 8.06 -3.54 -11.16
C LEU A 120 7.68 -4.83 -11.90
N LYS A 121 8.63 -5.46 -12.60
CA LYS A 121 8.40 -6.77 -13.25
C LYS A 121 8.01 -7.84 -12.23
N ASP A 122 8.66 -7.89 -11.08
CA ASP A 122 8.31 -8.83 -10.01
C ASP A 122 6.90 -8.59 -9.46
N LEU A 123 6.54 -7.34 -9.17
CA LEU A 123 5.19 -6.96 -8.72
C LEU A 123 4.09 -7.35 -9.72
N ILE A 124 4.43 -7.36 -11.00
CA ILE A 124 3.50 -7.66 -12.10
C ILE A 124 3.43 -9.15 -12.43
N LYS A 125 4.49 -9.92 -12.16
CA LYS A 125 4.62 -11.31 -12.59
C LYS A 125 4.51 -12.33 -11.47
N LYS A 126 4.88 -11.96 -10.23
CA LYS A 126 4.95 -12.90 -9.09
C LYS A 126 3.83 -12.59 -8.11
N GLU A 127 2.92 -13.54 -7.90
CA GLU A 127 1.85 -13.39 -6.89
C GLU A 127 2.41 -13.28 -5.46
N SER A 128 3.58 -13.86 -5.20
CA SER A 128 4.27 -13.76 -3.92
C SER A 128 4.91 -12.38 -3.67
N ALA A 129 4.98 -11.51 -4.69
CA ALA A 129 5.56 -10.18 -4.53
C ALA A 129 4.57 -9.27 -3.78
N VAL A 130 4.89 -8.94 -2.54
CA VAL A 130 4.12 -8.00 -1.74
C VAL A 130 4.40 -6.58 -2.23
N ILE A 131 3.37 -5.89 -2.72
CA ILE A 131 3.43 -4.46 -3.03
C ILE A 131 3.36 -3.62 -1.77
N LEU A 132 4.26 -2.65 -1.64
CA LEU A 132 4.28 -1.71 -0.54
C LEU A 132 3.35 -0.52 -0.85
N ALA A 133 2.80 0.10 0.19
CA ALA A 133 1.85 1.20 0.07
C ALA A 133 2.45 2.39 -0.71
N HIS A 134 3.69 2.77 -0.41
CA HIS A 134 4.38 3.84 -1.12
C HIS A 134 4.63 3.50 -2.61
N GLU A 135 4.92 2.23 -2.92
CA GLU A 135 5.10 1.78 -4.30
C GLU A 135 3.78 1.92 -5.07
N LEU A 136 2.68 1.44 -4.49
CA LEU A 136 1.36 1.52 -5.11
C LEU A 136 0.90 2.97 -5.29
N TYR A 137 1.14 3.83 -4.29
CA TYR A 137 0.82 5.25 -4.36
C TYR A 137 1.62 5.96 -5.47
N LEU A 138 2.93 5.74 -5.56
CA LEU A 138 3.75 6.28 -6.64
C LEU A 138 3.31 5.78 -8.01
N ILE A 139 2.89 4.53 -8.11
CA ILE A 139 2.35 3.96 -9.34
C ILE A 139 1.02 4.64 -9.74
N GLU A 140 0.11 4.89 -8.80
CA GLU A 140 -1.12 5.66 -9.06
C GLU A 140 -0.78 7.06 -9.60
N LEU A 141 0.13 7.78 -8.93
CA LEU A 141 0.59 9.10 -9.38
C LEU A 141 1.23 9.06 -10.77
N ALA A 142 2.10 8.08 -11.03
CA ALA A 142 2.83 7.96 -12.30
C ALA A 142 1.92 7.62 -13.49
N THR A 143 0.79 6.95 -13.21
CA THR A 143 -0.23 6.58 -14.19
C THR A 143 -1.39 7.58 -14.26
N GLU A 144 -1.30 8.69 -13.50
CA GLU A 144 -2.35 9.72 -13.41
C GLU A 144 -3.71 9.14 -12.97
N ALA A 145 -3.68 8.02 -12.23
CA ALA A 145 -4.86 7.42 -11.66
C ALA A 145 -5.31 8.21 -10.43
N LYS A 146 -6.61 8.16 -10.12
CA LYS A 146 -7.14 8.71 -8.87
C LYS A 146 -6.46 8.01 -7.69
N VAL A 147 -5.90 8.79 -6.76
CA VAL A 147 -5.25 8.28 -5.55
C VAL A 147 -6.22 7.39 -4.75
N GLY A 148 -5.75 6.20 -4.39
CA GLY A 148 -6.54 5.16 -3.71
C GLY A 148 -7.31 4.21 -4.62
N SER A 149 -7.48 4.52 -5.92
CA SER A 149 -8.29 3.68 -6.82
C SER A 149 -7.68 2.30 -7.09
N TYR A 150 -6.35 2.17 -7.17
CA TYR A 150 -5.69 0.88 -7.30
C TYR A 150 -5.72 0.11 -5.98
N PHE A 151 -5.66 0.78 -4.82
CA PHE A 151 -5.88 0.11 -3.54
C PHE A 151 -7.27 -0.53 -3.49
N GLU A 152 -8.31 0.22 -3.82
CA GLU A 152 -9.69 -0.27 -3.87
C GLU A 152 -9.84 -1.43 -4.85
N ARG A 153 -9.28 -1.33 -6.07
CA ARG A 153 -9.39 -2.39 -7.07
C ARG A 153 -8.62 -3.66 -6.69
N LEU A 154 -7.46 -3.54 -6.06
CA LEU A 154 -6.64 -4.68 -5.66
C LEU A 154 -7.18 -5.39 -4.42
N PHE A 155 -7.76 -4.62 -3.49
CA PHE A 155 -8.08 -5.10 -2.15
C PHE A 155 -9.58 -5.02 -1.81
N SER A 156 -10.47 -4.79 -2.78
CA SER A 156 -11.93 -4.75 -2.57
C SER A 156 -12.52 -5.98 -1.89
N GLY A 157 -11.87 -7.14 -2.02
CA GLY A 157 -12.28 -8.37 -1.34
C GLY A 157 -11.84 -8.48 0.12
N LEU A 158 -11.02 -7.56 0.62
CA LEU A 158 -10.59 -7.55 2.02
C LEU A 158 -11.71 -6.95 2.89
N GLN A 159 -12.01 -7.63 3.99
CA GLN A 159 -13.03 -7.22 4.95
C GLN A 159 -12.47 -7.28 6.36
N LEU A 160 -13.06 -6.48 7.25
CA LEU A 160 -12.78 -6.55 8.68
C LEU A 160 -13.33 -7.86 9.26
N ASN A 161 -12.70 -8.31 10.34
CA ASN A 161 -13.15 -9.49 11.08
C ASN A 161 -14.59 -9.32 11.58
N SER A 162 -15.34 -10.42 11.68
CA SER A 162 -16.68 -10.42 12.27
C SER A 162 -16.66 -10.03 13.75
N SER A 163 -17.75 -9.49 14.29
CA SER A 163 -17.82 -9.04 15.69
C SER A 163 -17.43 -10.14 16.69
N LYS A 164 -17.86 -11.39 16.43
CA LYS A 164 -17.49 -12.56 17.24
C LYS A 164 -15.98 -12.81 17.24
N MET A 165 -15.34 -12.68 16.08
CA MET A 165 -13.89 -12.83 15.95
C MET A 165 -13.14 -11.66 16.59
N GLN A 166 -13.62 -10.43 16.42
CA GLN A 166 -13.04 -9.26 17.06
C GLN A 166 -13.01 -9.40 18.59
N GLU A 167 -14.12 -9.85 19.20
CA GLU A 167 -14.17 -10.02 20.66
C GLU A 167 -13.22 -11.11 21.14
N LYS A 168 -13.17 -12.24 20.43
CA LYS A 168 -12.19 -13.31 20.71
C LYS A 168 -10.75 -12.78 20.69
N LEU A 169 -10.37 -12.07 19.62
CA LEU A 169 -9.02 -11.53 19.47
C LEU A 169 -8.67 -10.48 20.54
N LYS A 170 -9.64 -9.65 20.96
CA LYS A 170 -9.42 -8.69 22.07
C LYS A 170 -9.11 -9.40 23.39
N ILE A 171 -9.81 -10.49 23.69
CA ILE A 171 -9.59 -11.28 24.91
C ILE A 171 -8.22 -11.96 24.83
N GLU A 172 -7.90 -12.59 23.70
CA GLU A 172 -6.61 -13.26 23.50
C GLU A 172 -5.43 -12.30 23.69
N GLU A 173 -5.51 -11.09 23.16
CA GLU A 173 -4.43 -10.11 23.26
C GLU A 173 -4.32 -9.48 24.67
N ARG A 174 -5.44 -9.35 25.40
CA ARG A 174 -5.42 -8.86 26.80
C ARG A 174 -4.81 -9.86 27.78
N ASN A 175 -4.83 -11.15 27.43
CA ASN A 175 -4.33 -12.24 28.26
C ASN A 175 -2.86 -12.59 27.99
N ARG A 176 -2.20 -11.88 27.07
CA ARG A 176 -0.76 -12.00 26.77
C ARG A 176 0.06 -11.02 27.59
#